data_AF-A0A9X7Z7R6-F1
#
_entry.id   AF-A0A9X7Z7R6-F1
#
_cell.length_a   1.000
_cell.length_b   1.000
_cell.length_c   1.000
_cell.angle_alpha   90.00
_cell.angle_beta   90.00
_cell.angle_gamma   90.00
#
_symmetry.space_group_name_H-M   'P 1'
#
loop_
_entity.id
_entity.type
_entity.pdbx_description
1 polymer ?
#
loop_
_entity_poly.entity_id
_entity_poly.type
_entity_poly.pdbx_seq_one_letter_code
_entity_poly.pdbx_strand_id
1 'polypeptide(L)'
;MLREHVRQLSFADTDGWYEKIPKKSFWYRIRAWADENLRDSMFAHMYSEIGRPSVPPTYMTVLMIIQTREGWSDGQAIEAAMFDDRVKYALGVSRTPEVSCDRSTLCKFRARALVNDLDRAILKQSLLGAATAGLLADDEDLVTDSRTLTTALKDQPGLSEELKQKLDLLCAVTGQDIETLPDGTVRIAQRVAKDRIISVVDEEMRHGHKTTSAKTDGYKTHLMTPNVTSDQPRLVTSVVVTGANVPDGDVAGELVAERTYLTGAAPKQMMGDTAYGSEAVQERVREVSKETSVVAPVPPAVNKAGHFSKSDFVIDTDAHTVTCPAGHTISYVPKKPRPNMKPKQVVFMDEAKCQECPLRAQCVNGKGPRSIRVRADEKQVQEKRAKQRTSEWTEHYRERSRVEHVNENMVRHGGREARYFGKRKTEFQERMCATGHNINELARVAALRESSPRQREKCA
;
A
#
# COMPACT_ATOMS: atom_id res chain seq x y z
N MET A 1 -30.11 34.45 18.28
CA MET A 1 -29.23 35.20 19.19
C MET A 1 -28.03 34.37 19.59
N LEU A 2 -26.82 34.90 19.45
CA LEU A 2 -25.60 34.34 20.03
C LEU A 2 -25.61 34.57 21.56
N ARG A 3 -25.24 33.56 22.36
CA ARG A 3 -25.12 33.70 23.81
C ARG A 3 -23.76 33.17 24.23
N GLU A 4 -23.02 33.95 25.03
CA GLU A 4 -21.77 33.47 25.64
C GLU A 4 -22.06 32.29 26.56
N HIS A 5 -21.39 31.17 26.29
CA HIS A 5 -21.56 29.95 27.07
C HIS A 5 -20.41 29.79 28.05
N VAL A 6 -20.69 29.99 29.34
CA VAL A 6 -19.76 29.67 30.42
C VAL A 6 -19.88 28.17 30.71
N ARG A 7 -18.75 27.45 30.79
CA ARG A 7 -18.75 26.03 31.17
C ARG A 7 -19.32 25.90 32.58
N GLN A 8 -20.55 25.42 32.68
CA GLN A 8 -21.19 25.12 33.95
C GLN A 8 -20.92 23.65 34.30
N LEU A 9 -20.20 23.43 35.39
CA LEU A 9 -19.98 22.09 35.92
C LEU A 9 -21.30 21.55 36.47
N SER A 10 -21.58 20.27 36.23
CA SER A 10 -22.69 19.56 36.86
C SER A 10 -22.19 18.71 38.02
N PHE A 11 -23.11 18.21 38.84
CA PHE A 11 -22.78 17.27 39.91
C PHE A 11 -22.04 16.03 39.38
N ALA A 12 -22.31 15.63 38.14
CA ALA A 12 -21.65 14.50 37.48
C ALA A 12 -20.17 14.77 37.13
N ASP A 13 -19.69 16.02 37.24
CA ASP A 13 -18.29 16.39 37.01
C ASP A 13 -17.43 16.35 38.30
N THR A 14 -18.05 16.13 39.46
CA THR A 14 -17.37 16.13 40.77
C THR A 14 -16.42 14.94 40.96
N ASP A 15 -16.56 13.89 40.15
CA ASP A 15 -15.71 12.68 40.16
C ASP A 15 -14.37 12.87 39.40
N GLY A 16 -14.11 14.08 38.88
CA GLY A 16 -12.86 14.40 38.17
C GLY A 16 -12.66 13.62 36.88
N TRP A 17 -13.73 13.13 36.23
CA TRP A 17 -13.63 12.29 35.03
C TRP A 17 -12.75 12.88 33.92
N TYR A 18 -12.70 14.21 33.80
CA TYR A 18 -11.90 14.92 32.82
C TYR A 18 -10.38 14.77 33.05
N GLU A 19 -9.93 14.49 34.27
CA GLU A 19 -8.52 14.23 34.58
C GLU A 19 -8.02 12.90 33.99
N LYS A 20 -8.96 11.99 33.69
CA LYS A 20 -8.67 10.69 33.06
C LYS A 20 -8.37 10.84 31.57
N ILE A 21 -8.65 11.99 30.95
CA ILE A 21 -8.34 12.24 29.54
C ILE A 21 -6.83 12.42 29.38
N PRO A 22 -6.13 11.55 28.62
CA PRO A 22 -4.68 11.64 28.51
C PRO A 22 -4.24 12.96 27.86
N LYS A 23 -3.29 13.67 28.47
CA LYS A 23 -2.78 14.98 27.98
C LYS A 23 -2.20 14.93 26.56
N LYS A 24 -1.72 13.76 26.13
CA LYS A 24 -1.18 13.54 24.77
C LYS A 24 -2.25 13.17 23.75
N SER A 25 -3.51 12.94 24.18
CA SER A 25 -4.59 12.56 23.28
C SER A 25 -5.05 13.72 22.40
N PHE A 26 -5.66 13.40 21.25
CA PHE A 26 -6.30 14.38 20.39
C PHE A 26 -7.35 15.20 21.14
N TRP A 27 -8.18 14.55 21.97
CA TRP A 27 -9.25 15.19 22.75
C TRP A 27 -8.73 16.28 23.69
N TYR A 28 -7.60 16.02 24.33
CA TYR A 28 -6.95 17.03 25.17
C TYR A 28 -6.43 18.21 24.34
N ARG A 29 -5.73 17.92 23.25
CA ARG A 29 -5.11 18.93 22.40
C ARG A 29 -6.14 19.82 21.70
N ILE A 30 -7.23 19.25 21.19
CA ILE A 30 -8.27 20.03 20.52
C ILE A 30 -9.02 20.93 21.50
N ARG A 31 -9.26 20.48 22.75
CA ARG A 31 -9.83 21.32 23.80
C ARG A 31 -8.91 22.49 24.14
N ALA A 32 -7.64 22.20 24.44
CA ALA A 32 -6.64 23.21 24.76
C ALA A 32 -6.50 24.24 23.63
N TRP A 33 -6.41 23.77 22.39
CA TRP A 33 -6.37 24.64 21.22
C TRP A 33 -7.64 25.49 21.09
N ALA A 34 -8.83 24.90 21.27
CA ALA A 34 -10.10 25.63 21.18
C ALA A 34 -10.24 26.68 22.29
N ASP A 35 -9.80 26.40 23.53
CA ASP A 35 -9.81 27.38 24.64
C ASP A 35 -8.95 28.61 24.33
N GLU A 36 -7.81 28.41 23.67
CA GLU A 36 -6.88 29.47 23.34
C GLU A 36 -7.30 30.25 22.08
N ASN A 37 -7.88 29.56 21.09
CA ASN A 37 -8.02 30.09 19.73
C ASN A 37 -9.45 30.39 19.30
N LEU A 38 -10.46 29.86 19.98
CA LEU A 38 -11.86 30.03 19.59
C LEU A 38 -12.66 30.75 20.67
N ARG A 39 -13.43 31.76 20.26
CA ARG A 39 -14.46 32.40 21.08
C ARG A 39 -15.73 32.58 20.28
N ASP A 40 -16.88 32.43 20.94
CA ASP A 40 -18.18 32.57 20.30
C ASP A 40 -18.34 33.96 19.62
N SER A 41 -17.72 35.00 20.18
CA SER A 41 -17.71 36.35 19.61
C SER A 41 -17.12 36.44 18.20
N MET A 42 -16.21 35.53 17.82
CA MET A 42 -15.66 35.45 16.45
C MET A 42 -16.75 35.18 15.40
N PHE A 43 -17.85 34.55 15.83
CA PHE A 43 -18.95 34.13 14.97
C PHE A 43 -20.15 35.09 15.05
N ALA A 44 -20.08 36.17 15.84
CA ALA A 44 -21.20 37.06 16.09
C ALA A 44 -21.86 37.59 14.80
N HIS A 45 -21.05 37.91 13.78
CA HIS A 45 -21.52 38.38 12.47
C HIS A 45 -22.42 37.37 11.73
N MET A 46 -22.41 36.09 12.10
CA MET A 46 -23.22 35.03 11.48
C MET A 46 -24.60 34.86 12.14
N TYR A 47 -24.88 35.58 13.22
CA TYR A 47 -26.06 35.39 14.05
C TYR A 47 -26.80 36.71 14.29
N SER A 48 -28.13 36.66 14.25
CA SER A 48 -28.97 37.80 14.64
C SER A 48 -28.87 38.07 16.14
N GLU A 49 -28.93 39.35 16.54
CA GLU A 49 -29.00 39.80 17.93
C GLU A 49 -30.33 39.47 18.60
N ILE A 50 -31.38 39.10 17.85
CA ILE A 50 -32.72 38.80 18.40
C ILE A 50 -33.07 37.33 18.16
N GLY A 51 -33.92 36.75 19.01
CA GLY A 51 -34.50 35.40 18.85
C GLY A 51 -33.90 34.32 19.75
N ARG A 52 -34.26 33.05 19.50
CA ARG A 52 -33.84 31.91 20.33
C ARG A 52 -32.30 31.83 20.43
N PRO A 53 -31.75 31.50 21.61
CA PRO A 53 -30.32 31.24 21.77
C PRO A 53 -29.87 30.12 20.83
N SER A 54 -28.76 30.34 20.14
CA SER A 54 -28.12 29.32 19.32
C SER A 54 -27.33 28.33 20.17
N VAL A 55 -27.13 27.12 19.64
CA VAL A 55 -26.02 26.27 20.09
C VAL A 55 -24.70 27.03 19.86
N PRO A 56 -23.76 27.04 20.83
CA PRO A 56 -22.51 27.79 20.74
C PRO A 56 -21.74 27.46 19.45
N PRO A 57 -21.36 28.47 18.63
CA PRO A 57 -20.59 28.25 17.41
C PRO A 57 -19.24 27.56 17.64
N THR A 58 -18.60 27.82 18.79
CA THR A 58 -17.37 27.12 19.20
C THR A 58 -17.59 25.62 19.36
N TYR A 59 -18.65 25.22 20.09
CA TYR A 59 -19.09 23.83 20.22
C TYR A 59 -19.31 23.20 18.84
N MET A 60 -20.06 23.88 17.97
CA MET A 60 -20.40 23.38 16.63
C MET A 60 -19.17 23.21 15.75
N THR A 61 -18.23 24.14 15.85
CA THR A 61 -16.96 24.12 15.11
C THR A 61 -16.09 22.95 15.54
N VAL A 62 -15.90 22.76 16.85
CA VAL A 62 -15.12 21.63 17.38
C VAL A 62 -15.78 20.30 17.03
N LEU A 63 -17.11 20.22 17.12
CA LEU A 63 -17.86 19.02 16.72
C LEU A 63 -17.66 18.69 15.24
N MET A 64 -17.65 19.68 14.35
CA MET A 64 -17.37 19.46 12.92
C MET A 64 -15.94 18.97 12.66
N ILE A 65 -14.95 19.51 13.39
CA ILE A 65 -13.56 19.07 13.27
C ILE A 65 -13.44 17.60 13.69
N ILE A 66 -14.04 17.24 14.83
CA ILE A 66 -14.09 15.87 15.34
C ILE A 66 -14.81 14.95 14.34
N GLN A 67 -16.01 15.35 13.90
CA GLN A 67 -16.81 14.60 12.94
C GLN A 67 -16.00 14.26 11.68
N THR A 68 -15.30 15.26 11.13
CA THR A 68 -14.52 15.10 9.90
C THR A 68 -13.31 14.19 10.13
N ARG A 69 -12.59 14.37 11.25
CA ARG A 69 -11.41 13.56 11.60
C ARG A 69 -11.77 12.08 11.75
N GLU A 70 -12.90 11.79 12.39
CA GLU A 70 -13.33 10.42 12.67
C GLU A 70 -14.15 9.80 11.52
N GLY A 71 -14.43 10.56 10.46
CA GLY A 71 -15.25 10.10 9.33
C GLY A 71 -16.71 9.80 9.72
N TRP A 72 -17.23 10.48 10.74
CA TRP A 72 -18.56 10.21 11.29
C TRP A 72 -19.68 10.82 10.44
N SER A 73 -20.78 10.07 10.30
CA SER A 73 -22.06 10.66 9.89
C SER A 73 -22.56 11.66 10.93
N ASP A 74 -23.47 12.56 10.53
CA ASP A 74 -24.04 13.53 11.48
C ASP A 74 -24.70 12.84 12.70
N GLY A 75 -25.36 11.70 12.48
CA GLY A 75 -25.98 10.93 13.56
C GLY A 75 -24.95 10.44 14.58
N GLN A 76 -23.86 9.85 14.09
CA GLN A 76 -22.75 9.39 14.93
C GLN A 76 -22.07 10.55 15.68
N ALA A 77 -21.92 11.71 15.04
CA ALA A 77 -21.35 12.89 15.70
C ALA A 77 -22.23 13.41 16.84
N ILE A 78 -23.55 13.47 16.64
CA ILE A 78 -24.50 13.86 17.70
C ILE A 78 -24.52 12.82 18.83
N GLU A 79 -24.58 11.52 18.48
CA GLU A 79 -24.55 10.44 19.46
C GLU A 79 -23.26 10.47 20.30
N ALA A 80 -22.10 10.63 19.67
CA ALA A 80 -20.83 10.74 20.36
C ALA A 80 -20.77 11.99 21.26
N ALA A 81 -21.30 13.13 20.82
CA ALA A 81 -21.40 14.32 21.67
C ALA A 81 -22.31 14.11 22.90
N MET A 82 -23.30 13.23 22.79
CA MET A 82 -24.22 12.89 23.89
C MET A 82 -23.67 11.82 24.85
N PHE A 83 -22.89 10.86 24.37
CA PHE A 83 -22.56 9.66 25.14
C PHE A 83 -21.07 9.40 25.34
N ASP A 84 -20.17 10.02 24.56
CA ASP A 84 -18.73 9.85 24.71
C ASP A 84 -18.13 10.98 25.55
N ASP A 85 -17.66 10.63 26.76
CA ASP A 85 -17.02 11.56 27.68
C ASP A 85 -15.81 12.28 27.05
N ARG A 86 -15.05 11.63 26.16
CA ARG A 86 -13.89 12.25 25.49
C ARG A 86 -14.33 13.36 24.52
N VAL A 87 -15.46 13.14 23.83
CA VAL A 87 -16.04 14.13 22.92
C VAL A 87 -16.62 15.29 23.73
N LYS A 88 -17.34 15.02 24.83
CA LYS A 88 -17.83 16.08 25.74
C LYS A 88 -16.69 16.94 26.28
N TYR A 89 -15.58 16.31 26.68
CA TYR A 89 -14.39 17.03 27.13
C TYR A 89 -13.85 17.94 26.03
N ALA A 90 -13.68 17.40 24.82
CA ALA A 90 -13.21 18.16 23.66
C ALA A 90 -14.12 19.37 23.33
N LEU A 91 -15.43 19.19 23.46
CA LEU A 91 -16.43 20.24 23.27
C LEU A 91 -16.49 21.26 24.41
N GLY A 92 -15.81 21.00 25.54
CA GLY A 92 -15.81 21.86 26.73
C GLY A 92 -17.12 21.85 27.50
N VAL A 93 -17.92 20.80 27.38
CA VAL A 93 -19.20 20.66 28.10
C VAL A 93 -19.07 19.74 29.30
N SER A 94 -20.05 19.81 30.22
CA SER A 94 -20.16 18.89 31.35
C SER A 94 -20.53 17.47 30.89
N ARG A 95 -20.40 16.49 31.78
CA ARG A 95 -20.79 15.10 31.51
C ARG A 95 -22.28 14.95 31.18
N THR A 96 -23.10 15.82 31.74
CA THR A 96 -24.54 15.95 31.49
C THR A 96 -24.82 17.33 30.90
N PRO A 97 -24.51 17.53 29.60
CA PRO A 97 -24.49 18.86 29.01
C PRO A 97 -25.89 19.45 28.91
N GLU A 98 -26.05 20.71 29.33
CA GLU A 98 -27.29 21.48 29.11
C GLU A 98 -27.48 21.87 27.64
N VAL A 99 -26.37 21.98 26.91
CA VAL A 99 -26.34 22.22 25.48
C VAL A 99 -26.27 20.90 24.75
N SER A 100 -27.26 20.66 23.89
CA SER A 100 -27.24 19.59 22.91
C SER A 100 -27.43 20.15 21.50
N CYS A 101 -26.82 19.49 20.54
CA CYS A 101 -27.01 19.78 19.12
C CYS A 101 -27.82 18.67 18.49
N ASP A 102 -28.83 19.01 17.69
CA ASP A 102 -29.50 18.07 16.82
C ASP A 102 -28.87 18.07 15.41
N ARG A 103 -29.16 17.04 14.62
CA ARG A 103 -28.65 16.89 13.26
C ARG A 103 -28.95 18.10 12.37
N SER A 104 -30.16 18.65 12.46
CA SER A 104 -30.58 19.78 11.60
C SER A 104 -29.82 21.06 11.95
N THR A 105 -29.50 21.27 13.23
CA THR A 105 -28.68 22.39 13.68
C THR A 105 -27.26 22.30 13.16
N LEU A 106 -26.66 21.10 13.12
CA LEU A 106 -25.35 20.86 12.53
C LEU A 106 -25.32 21.07 11.01
N CYS A 107 -26.37 20.65 10.30
CA CYS A 107 -26.51 20.97 8.86
C CYS A 107 -26.62 22.48 8.62
N LYS A 108 -27.47 23.18 9.36
CA LYS A 108 -27.67 24.63 9.22
C LYS A 108 -26.43 25.44 9.61
N PHE A 109 -25.67 24.97 10.60
CA PHE A 109 -24.40 25.60 10.96
C PHE A 109 -23.37 25.45 9.84
N ARG A 110 -23.21 24.25 9.26
CA ARG A 110 -22.34 24.03 8.10
C ARG A 110 -22.68 24.93 6.92
N ALA A 111 -23.97 25.05 6.57
CA ALA A 111 -24.41 25.94 5.50
C ALA A 111 -24.01 27.40 5.77
N ARG A 112 -24.17 27.87 7.01
CA ARG A 112 -23.73 29.22 7.40
C ARG A 112 -22.21 29.37 7.41
N ALA A 113 -21.49 28.37 7.87
CA ALA A 113 -20.03 28.34 7.86
C ALA A 113 -19.47 28.54 6.44
N LEU A 114 -20.05 27.83 5.46
CA LEU A 114 -19.66 27.92 4.06
C LEU A 114 -19.92 29.32 3.46
N VAL A 115 -21.06 29.93 3.76
CA VAL A 115 -21.40 31.27 3.26
C VAL A 115 -20.47 32.35 3.84
N ASN A 116 -19.85 32.10 5.00
CA ASN A 116 -19.00 33.06 5.69
C ASN A 116 -17.50 32.68 5.67
N ASP A 117 -17.08 31.76 4.79
CA ASP A 117 -15.68 31.27 4.67
C ASP A 117 -15.04 30.86 6.01
N LEU A 118 -15.86 30.32 6.92
CA LEU A 118 -15.42 30.00 8.26
C LEU A 118 -14.40 28.86 8.27
N ASP A 119 -14.51 27.93 7.31
CA ASP A 119 -13.54 26.88 7.05
C ASP A 119 -12.13 27.45 6.80
N ARG A 120 -12.01 28.49 5.97
CA ARG A 120 -10.74 29.19 5.72
C ARG A 120 -10.25 29.92 6.97
N ALA A 121 -11.15 30.60 7.71
CA ALA A 121 -10.79 31.33 8.91
C ALA A 121 -10.24 30.41 10.02
N ILE A 122 -10.91 29.26 10.26
CA ILE A 122 -10.47 28.25 11.23
C ILE A 122 -9.12 27.65 10.82
N LEU A 123 -8.94 27.32 9.54
CA LEU A 123 -7.67 26.80 9.04
C LEU A 123 -6.55 27.83 9.19
N LYS A 124 -6.80 29.10 8.85
CA LYS A 124 -5.83 30.18 9.06
C LYS A 124 -5.44 30.30 10.53
N GLN A 125 -6.41 30.21 11.44
CA GLN A 125 -6.15 30.27 12.88
C GLN A 125 -5.29 29.09 13.36
N SER A 126 -5.51 27.87 12.85
CA SER A 126 -4.70 26.71 13.24
C SER A 126 -3.25 26.80 12.73
N LEU A 127 -3.02 27.53 11.64
CA LEU A 127 -1.69 27.75 11.07
C LEU A 127 -0.91 28.88 11.75
N LEU A 128 -1.57 29.78 12.49
CA LEU A 128 -0.92 30.97 13.05
C LEU A 128 0.21 30.60 14.04
N GLY A 129 -0.01 29.58 14.87
CA GLY A 129 1.02 29.07 15.78
C GLY A 129 2.21 28.47 15.04
N ALA A 130 1.95 27.75 13.94
CA ALA A 130 3.01 27.20 13.08
C ALA A 130 3.80 28.30 12.39
N ALA A 131 3.13 29.32 11.85
CA ALA A 131 3.77 30.48 11.23
C ALA A 131 4.68 31.22 12.21
N THR A 132 4.18 31.48 13.43
CA THR A 132 4.91 32.20 14.48
C THR A 132 6.14 31.42 14.95
N ALA A 133 6.05 30.09 14.96
CA ALA A 133 7.15 29.19 15.31
C ALA A 133 8.12 28.90 14.13
N GLY A 134 7.93 29.51 12.96
CA GLY A 134 8.76 29.26 11.77
C GLY A 134 8.56 27.89 11.14
N LEU A 135 7.46 27.19 11.45
CA LEU A 135 7.17 25.84 10.93
C LEU A 135 6.55 25.84 9.52
N LEU A 136 6.33 27.02 8.93
CA LEU A 136 5.84 27.20 7.57
C LEU A 136 6.97 27.69 6.63
N ALA A 137 8.19 27.20 6.85
CA ALA A 137 9.35 27.52 6.02
C ALA A 137 9.18 26.93 4.60
N ASP A 138 9.82 27.57 3.63
CA ASP A 138 9.80 27.09 2.24
C ASP A 138 10.60 25.78 2.09
N ASP A 139 10.32 25.00 1.04
CA ASP A 139 11.02 23.72 0.79
C ASP A 139 12.55 23.89 0.77
N GLU A 140 13.05 25.03 0.31
CA GLU A 140 14.47 25.38 0.25
C GLU A 140 15.09 25.60 1.64
N ASP A 141 14.36 26.27 2.55
CA ASP A 141 14.78 26.49 3.92
C ASP A 141 14.86 25.16 4.68
N LEU A 142 13.84 24.31 4.54
CA LEU A 142 13.79 22.99 5.19
C LEU A 142 14.95 22.08 4.73
N VAL A 143 15.29 22.09 3.44
CA VAL A 143 16.42 21.32 2.92
C VAL A 143 17.75 21.91 3.40
N THR A 144 17.88 23.23 3.46
CA THR A 144 19.09 23.91 3.94
C THR A 144 19.34 23.65 5.42
N ASP A 145 18.31 23.77 6.25
CA ASP A 145 18.37 23.46 7.69
C ASP A 145 18.73 22.00 7.93
N SER A 146 18.09 21.08 7.19
CA SER A 146 18.40 19.65 7.24
C SER A 146 19.85 19.35 6.88
N ARG A 147 20.38 19.96 5.81
CA ARG A 147 21.79 19.80 5.38
C ARG A 147 22.76 20.34 6.42
N THR A 148 22.44 21.49 7.02
CA THR A 148 23.25 22.11 8.07
C THR A 148 23.33 21.21 9.29
N LEU A 149 22.17 20.71 9.75
CA LEU A 149 22.05 19.84 10.92
C LEU A 149 22.75 18.50 10.69
N THR A 150 22.57 17.91 9.51
CA THR A 150 23.29 16.70 9.08
C THR A 150 24.81 16.91 9.09
N THR A 151 25.30 18.00 8.51
CA THR A 151 26.74 18.28 8.43
C THR A 151 27.35 18.45 9.83
N ALA A 152 26.64 19.13 10.73
CA ALA A 152 27.10 19.35 12.10
C ALA A 152 27.14 18.07 12.95
N LEU A 153 26.16 17.17 12.78
CA LEU A 153 25.98 16.01 13.66
C LEU A 153 26.58 14.71 13.13
N LYS A 154 26.82 14.57 11.82
CA LYS A 154 27.21 13.29 11.20
C LYS A 154 28.51 12.70 11.75
N ASP A 155 29.48 13.56 12.06
CA ASP A 155 30.79 13.15 12.57
C ASP A 155 30.97 13.42 14.07
N GLN A 156 29.91 13.82 14.77
CA GLN A 156 29.99 14.12 16.19
C GLN A 156 30.09 12.83 17.01
N PRO A 157 31.12 12.67 17.85
CA PRO A 157 31.25 11.50 18.71
C PRO A 157 30.19 11.53 19.82
N GLY A 158 29.68 10.35 20.18
CA GLY A 158 28.76 10.18 21.30
C GLY A 158 27.27 10.36 20.99
N LEU A 159 26.86 10.50 19.71
CA LEU A 159 25.44 10.43 19.36
C LEU A 159 24.85 9.06 19.74
N SER A 160 23.66 9.08 20.34
CA SER A 160 22.88 7.86 20.57
C SER A 160 22.42 7.25 19.24
N GLU A 161 22.23 5.94 19.20
CA GLU A 161 21.73 5.24 18.02
C GLU A 161 20.36 5.76 17.55
N GLU A 162 19.49 6.16 18.49
CA GLU A 162 18.19 6.76 18.17
C GLU A 162 18.34 8.08 17.40
N LEU A 163 19.29 8.93 17.81
CA LEU A 163 19.49 10.24 17.19
C LEU A 163 20.16 10.10 15.82
N LYS A 164 21.06 9.12 15.67
CA LYS A 164 21.59 8.73 14.35
C LYS A 164 20.49 8.27 13.40
N GLN A 165 19.58 7.40 13.84
CA GLN A 165 18.45 6.94 13.04
C GLN A 165 17.54 8.10 12.59
N LYS A 166 17.29 9.07 13.48
CA LYS A 166 16.51 10.26 13.13
C LYS A 166 17.24 11.17 12.16
N LEU A 167 18.56 11.29 12.27
CA LEU A 167 19.39 12.03 11.32
C LEU A 167 19.39 11.35 9.93
N ASP A 168 19.51 10.03 9.89
CA ASP A 168 19.44 9.25 8.65
C ASP A 168 18.08 9.38 7.97
N LEU A 169 16.99 9.32 8.74
CA LEU A 169 15.64 9.56 8.24
C LEU A 169 15.49 10.97 7.68
N LEU A 170 15.98 11.98 8.40
CA LEU A 170 15.94 13.37 7.95
C LEU A 170 16.70 13.54 6.62
N CYS A 171 17.90 12.97 6.50
CA CYS A 171 18.68 12.93 5.27
C CYS A 171 17.92 12.27 4.12
N ALA A 172 17.31 11.11 4.39
CA ALA A 172 16.58 10.36 3.38
C ALA A 172 15.37 11.13 2.86
N VAL A 173 14.56 11.71 3.75
CA VAL A 173 13.32 12.42 3.40
C VAL A 173 13.58 13.77 2.73
N THR A 174 14.63 14.49 3.15
CA THR A 174 14.98 15.79 2.55
C THR A 174 15.91 15.67 1.34
N GLY A 175 16.50 14.50 1.12
CA GLY A 175 17.31 14.20 -0.06
C GLY A 175 16.53 13.49 -1.17
N GLN A 176 15.51 12.69 -0.84
CA GLN A 176 14.68 12.03 -1.83
C GLN A 176 13.89 13.06 -2.63
N ASP A 177 13.73 12.82 -3.93
CA ASP A 177 12.94 13.66 -4.83
C ASP A 177 13.36 15.13 -4.88
N ILE A 178 14.59 15.48 -4.45
CA ILE A 178 15.17 16.82 -4.56
C ILE A 178 16.23 16.87 -5.67
N GLU A 179 16.32 17.99 -6.35
CA GLU A 179 17.43 18.38 -7.22
C GLU A 179 17.99 19.74 -6.80
N THR A 180 19.32 19.89 -6.93
CA THR A 180 20.01 21.17 -6.70
C THR A 180 20.54 21.64 -8.04
N LEU A 181 20.11 22.84 -8.42
CA LEU A 181 20.50 23.48 -9.66
C LEU A 181 21.93 24.05 -9.55
N PRO A 182 22.62 24.35 -10.67
CA PRO A 182 23.98 24.87 -10.64
C PRO A 182 24.14 26.21 -9.92
N ASP A 183 23.07 27.00 -9.80
CA ASP A 183 23.00 28.26 -9.05
C ASP A 183 22.81 28.06 -7.53
N GLY A 184 22.70 26.81 -7.08
CA GLY A 184 22.49 26.44 -5.67
C GLY A 184 21.02 26.30 -5.28
N THR A 185 20.07 26.68 -6.13
CA THR A 185 18.64 26.61 -5.82
C THR A 185 18.15 25.17 -5.68
N VAL A 186 17.37 24.92 -4.64
CA VAL A 186 16.77 23.61 -4.34
C VAL A 186 15.35 23.53 -4.91
N ARG A 187 15.02 22.43 -5.59
CA ARG A 187 13.65 22.16 -6.08
C ARG A 187 13.27 20.70 -5.92
N ILE A 188 11.96 20.45 -5.87
CA ILE A 188 11.41 19.10 -5.99
C ILE A 188 11.64 18.61 -7.42
N ALA A 189 12.44 17.56 -7.56
CA ALA A 189 12.74 16.91 -8.82
C ALA A 189 11.49 16.23 -9.39
N GLN A 190 11.33 16.29 -10.72
CA GLN A 190 10.25 15.60 -11.45
C GLN A 190 10.54 14.10 -11.62
N ARG A 191 10.79 13.40 -10.50
CA ARG A 191 11.06 11.97 -10.42
C ARG A 191 10.60 11.41 -9.08
N VAL A 192 10.58 10.08 -8.98
CA VAL A 192 10.25 9.38 -7.74
C VAL A 192 11.40 8.43 -7.38
N ALA A 193 11.93 8.55 -6.17
CA ALA A 193 12.93 7.63 -5.65
C ALA A 193 12.39 6.19 -5.57
N LYS A 194 13.23 5.20 -5.93
CA LYS A 194 12.85 3.77 -6.02
C LYS A 194 12.35 3.18 -4.69
N ASP A 195 12.92 3.63 -3.58
CA ASP A 195 12.60 3.19 -2.22
C ASP A 195 12.17 4.37 -1.35
N ARG A 196 11.41 5.30 -1.95
CA ARG A 196 10.90 6.51 -1.31
C ARG A 196 10.24 6.20 0.03
N ILE A 197 10.66 6.91 1.07
CA ILE A 197 10.03 6.90 2.37
C ILE A 197 8.80 7.81 2.29
N ILE A 198 7.62 7.23 2.49
CA ILE A 198 6.35 7.96 2.38
C ILE A 198 5.74 8.32 3.73
N SER A 199 6.32 7.86 4.84
CA SER A 199 5.91 8.20 6.20
C SER A 199 7.12 8.24 7.13
N VAL A 200 7.20 9.30 7.93
CA VAL A 200 8.20 9.45 8.99
C VAL A 200 7.83 8.70 10.28
N VAL A 201 6.61 8.18 10.35
CA VAL A 201 6.10 7.39 11.48
C VAL A 201 6.20 5.89 11.20
N ASP A 202 5.97 5.50 9.95
CA ASP A 202 6.13 4.14 9.46
C ASP A 202 7.14 4.12 8.30
N GLU A 203 8.41 4.09 8.67
CA GLU A 203 9.56 4.24 7.76
C GLU A 203 9.72 3.05 6.79
N GLU A 204 9.10 1.90 7.08
CA GLU A 204 9.08 0.70 6.22
C GLU A 204 7.91 0.72 5.21
N MET A 205 6.98 1.67 5.34
CA MET A 205 5.84 1.81 4.44
C MET A 205 6.29 2.26 3.05
N ARG A 206 5.74 1.65 1.99
CA ARG A 206 6.13 1.98 0.60
C ARG A 206 4.91 2.22 -0.29
N HIS A 207 5.16 2.88 -1.40
CA HIS A 207 4.16 3.08 -2.46
C HIS A 207 4.07 1.85 -3.35
N GLY A 208 2.86 1.36 -3.58
CA GLY A 208 2.56 0.28 -4.52
C GLY A 208 1.65 0.76 -5.64
N HIS A 209 1.76 0.10 -6.79
CA HIS A 209 0.89 0.33 -7.93
C HIS A 209 0.25 -0.99 -8.37
N LYS A 210 -1.08 -1.02 -8.45
CA LYS A 210 -1.81 -2.07 -9.17
C LYS A 210 -1.98 -1.71 -10.64
N THR A 211 -2.19 -0.43 -10.93
CA THR A 211 -2.19 0.18 -12.27
C THR A 211 -1.54 1.57 -12.18
N THR A 212 -1.38 2.26 -13.32
CA THR A 212 -0.92 3.66 -13.33
C THR A 212 -1.85 4.59 -12.54
N SER A 213 -3.15 4.29 -12.46
CA SER A 213 -4.16 5.07 -11.73
C SER A 213 -4.48 4.55 -10.33
N ALA A 214 -4.25 3.26 -10.04
CA ALA A 214 -4.56 2.65 -8.75
C ALA A 214 -3.30 2.53 -7.89
N LYS A 215 -3.15 3.50 -6.98
CA LYS A 215 -2.08 3.61 -6.00
C LYS A 215 -2.49 2.97 -4.67
N THR A 216 -1.53 2.40 -3.95
CA THR A 216 -1.75 1.86 -2.60
C THR A 216 -0.51 2.14 -1.76
N ASP A 217 -0.69 2.77 -0.61
CA ASP A 217 0.37 3.00 0.37
C ASP A 217 0.28 1.93 1.44
N GLY A 218 1.42 1.36 1.82
CA GLY A 218 1.42 0.31 2.83
C GLY A 218 2.36 -0.83 2.52
N TYR A 219 1.83 -2.01 2.79
CA TYR A 219 2.47 -3.30 2.63
C TYR A 219 1.65 -4.17 1.67
N LYS A 220 2.29 -5.20 1.12
CA LYS A 220 1.65 -6.29 0.39
C LYS A 220 1.75 -7.56 1.21
N THR A 221 0.62 -8.22 1.39
CA THR A 221 0.55 -9.58 1.94
C THR A 221 0.61 -10.58 0.80
N HIS A 222 1.50 -11.56 0.93
CA HIS A 222 1.62 -12.70 0.04
C HIS A 222 1.31 -13.95 0.85
N LEU A 223 0.44 -14.82 0.33
CA LEU A 223 0.03 -16.04 1.02
C LEU A 223 0.04 -17.25 0.09
N MET A 224 0.22 -18.44 0.66
CA MET A 224 0.05 -19.71 -0.05
C MET A 224 -1.09 -20.53 0.55
N THR A 225 -1.90 -21.12 -0.32
CA THR A 225 -2.97 -22.05 0.06
C THR A 225 -2.85 -23.34 -0.74
N PRO A 226 -3.31 -24.48 -0.24
CA PRO A 226 -3.43 -25.68 -1.05
C PRO A 226 -4.50 -25.45 -2.12
N ASN A 227 -4.24 -25.95 -3.32
CA ASN A 227 -5.20 -25.90 -4.42
C ASN A 227 -6.16 -27.10 -4.30
N VAL A 228 -7.20 -26.95 -3.48
CA VAL A 228 -8.14 -28.03 -3.16
C VAL A 228 -9.59 -27.65 -3.41
N THR A 229 -10.41 -28.66 -3.62
CA THR A 229 -11.87 -28.56 -3.75
C THR A 229 -12.54 -28.26 -2.41
N SER A 230 -13.84 -27.93 -2.44
CA SER A 230 -14.59 -27.45 -1.27
C SER A 230 -14.74 -28.47 -0.12
N ASP A 231 -14.52 -29.75 -0.39
CA ASP A 231 -14.54 -30.85 0.59
C ASP A 231 -13.26 -30.94 1.44
N GLN A 232 -12.21 -30.22 1.05
CA GLN A 232 -10.95 -30.12 1.79
C GLN A 232 -10.75 -28.69 2.32
N PRO A 233 -9.98 -28.52 3.41
CA PRO A 233 -9.80 -27.21 4.03
C PRO A 233 -8.81 -26.36 3.22
N ARG A 234 -9.19 -25.12 2.92
CA ARG A 234 -8.36 -24.17 2.16
C ARG A 234 -7.40 -23.41 3.08
N LEU A 235 -6.53 -24.14 3.76
CA LEU A 235 -5.66 -23.57 4.78
C LEU A 235 -4.63 -22.58 4.19
N VAL A 236 -4.43 -21.46 4.85
CA VAL A 236 -3.25 -20.62 4.64
C VAL A 236 -2.05 -21.34 5.24
N THR A 237 -1.02 -21.56 4.41
CA THR A 237 0.18 -22.36 4.73
C THR A 237 1.47 -21.55 4.80
N SER A 238 1.45 -20.30 4.33
CA SER A 238 2.51 -19.32 4.52
C SER A 238 1.95 -17.91 4.35
N VAL A 239 2.57 -16.93 5.00
CA VAL A 239 2.22 -15.52 4.98
C VAL A 239 3.50 -14.68 5.08
N VAL A 240 3.87 -14.04 3.98
CA VAL A 240 4.99 -13.10 3.93
C VAL A 240 4.45 -11.70 3.63
N VAL A 241 4.98 -10.69 4.33
CA VAL A 241 4.64 -9.28 4.09
C VAL A 241 5.84 -8.53 3.53
N THR A 242 5.61 -7.68 2.54
CA THR A 242 6.64 -6.81 1.95
C THR A 242 6.17 -5.37 1.87
N GLY A 243 7.08 -4.42 1.68
CA GLY A 243 6.69 -3.07 1.25
C GLY A 243 5.90 -3.14 -0.06
N ALA A 244 4.98 -2.22 -0.28
CA ALA A 244 4.10 -2.27 -1.45
C ALA A 244 4.81 -2.06 -2.80
N ASN A 245 6.05 -1.55 -2.80
CA ASN A 245 6.88 -1.40 -4.00
C ASN A 245 7.55 -2.71 -4.46
N VAL A 246 7.58 -3.75 -3.62
CA VAL A 246 8.24 -5.02 -3.93
C VAL A 246 7.45 -5.77 -5.02
N PRO A 247 8.12 -6.29 -6.08
CA PRO A 247 7.48 -7.13 -7.09
C PRO A 247 7.03 -8.47 -6.50
N ASP A 248 5.83 -8.92 -6.85
CA ASP A 248 5.22 -10.10 -6.20
C ASP A 248 6.03 -11.39 -6.42
N GLY A 249 6.60 -11.56 -7.62
CA GLY A 249 7.44 -12.73 -7.93
C GLY A 249 8.72 -12.83 -7.10
N ASP A 250 9.21 -11.72 -6.54
CA ASP A 250 10.45 -11.72 -5.76
C ASP A 250 10.32 -12.50 -4.44
N VAL A 251 9.09 -12.66 -3.94
CA VAL A 251 8.77 -13.27 -2.64
C VAL A 251 8.57 -14.79 -2.74
N ALA A 252 8.60 -15.37 -3.95
CA ALA A 252 8.27 -16.77 -4.17
C ALA A 252 9.14 -17.76 -3.37
N GLY A 253 10.45 -17.50 -3.29
CA GLY A 253 11.37 -18.32 -2.49
C GLY A 253 11.05 -18.26 -0.99
N GLU A 254 10.81 -17.06 -0.46
CA GLU A 254 10.44 -16.84 0.94
C GLU A 254 9.13 -17.56 1.30
N LEU A 255 8.12 -17.51 0.44
CA LEU A 255 6.84 -18.20 0.64
C LEU A 255 7.02 -19.73 0.71
N VAL A 256 7.86 -20.30 -0.16
CA VAL A 256 8.16 -21.74 -0.17
C VAL A 256 8.94 -22.14 1.08
N ALA A 257 9.92 -21.32 1.50
CA ALA A 257 10.71 -21.55 2.71
C ALA A 257 9.82 -21.53 3.95
N GLU A 258 8.97 -20.50 4.08
CA GLU A 258 8.07 -20.36 5.22
C GLU A 258 7.06 -21.51 5.28
N ARG A 259 6.45 -21.87 4.15
CA ARG A 259 5.56 -23.04 4.11
C ARG A 259 6.28 -24.29 4.58
N THR A 260 7.48 -24.53 4.06
CA THR A 260 8.27 -25.72 4.42
C THR A 260 8.56 -25.75 5.91
N TYR A 261 8.90 -24.59 6.50
CA TYR A 261 9.10 -24.45 7.93
C TYR A 261 7.81 -24.74 8.73
N LEU A 262 6.66 -24.20 8.32
CA LEU A 262 5.39 -24.33 9.04
C LEU A 262 4.73 -25.71 8.90
N THR A 263 4.87 -26.37 7.74
CA THR A 263 4.19 -27.63 7.43
C THR A 263 5.12 -28.85 7.41
N GLY A 264 6.43 -28.65 7.57
CA GLY A 264 7.45 -29.69 7.48
C GLY A 264 7.71 -30.22 6.07
N ALA A 265 7.10 -29.63 5.04
CA ALA A 265 7.21 -30.10 3.66
C ALA A 265 7.04 -28.98 2.64
N ALA A 266 7.91 -28.95 1.64
CA ALA A 266 7.81 -28.04 0.52
C ALA A 266 6.62 -28.40 -0.39
N PRO A 267 6.05 -27.43 -1.14
CA PRO A 267 5.11 -27.75 -2.21
C PRO A 267 5.77 -28.59 -3.29
N LYS A 268 5.04 -29.55 -3.85
CA LYS A 268 5.41 -30.11 -5.17
C LYS A 268 5.26 -29.09 -6.29
N GLN A 269 4.28 -28.19 -6.14
CA GLN A 269 3.96 -27.18 -7.13
C GLN A 269 3.49 -25.88 -6.47
N MET A 270 3.94 -24.75 -7.00
CA MET A 270 3.51 -23.40 -6.67
C MET A 270 2.82 -22.78 -7.88
N MET A 271 1.56 -22.38 -7.74
CA MET A 271 0.82 -21.67 -8.78
C MET A 271 0.85 -20.17 -8.50
N GLY A 272 1.10 -19.37 -9.54
CA GLY A 272 1.14 -17.91 -9.44
C GLY A 272 0.60 -17.24 -10.70
N ASP A 273 0.41 -15.93 -10.64
CA ASP A 273 0.08 -15.15 -11.82
C ASP A 273 1.30 -14.94 -12.74
N THR A 274 1.17 -14.06 -13.74
CA THR A 274 2.25 -13.80 -14.70
C THR A 274 3.53 -13.24 -14.05
N ALA A 275 3.43 -12.56 -12.90
CA ALA A 275 4.59 -12.04 -12.18
C ALA A 275 5.50 -13.18 -11.67
N TYR A 276 4.94 -14.36 -11.41
CA TYR A 276 5.67 -15.55 -10.98
C TYR A 276 6.25 -16.37 -12.15
N GLY A 277 5.93 -16.01 -13.40
CA GLY A 277 6.32 -16.79 -14.59
C GLY A 277 7.74 -16.57 -15.11
N SER A 278 8.53 -15.73 -14.45
CA SER A 278 9.89 -15.43 -14.89
C SER A 278 10.91 -16.46 -14.40
N GLU A 279 12.01 -16.67 -15.15
CA GLU A 279 13.05 -17.62 -14.75
C GLU A 279 13.73 -17.25 -13.44
N ALA A 280 13.84 -15.95 -13.13
CA ALA A 280 14.40 -15.50 -11.84
C ALA A 280 13.56 -15.98 -10.65
N VAL A 281 12.24 -16.07 -10.82
CA VAL A 281 11.34 -16.62 -9.79
C VAL A 281 11.58 -18.12 -9.63
N GLN A 282 11.76 -18.85 -10.74
CA GLN A 282 12.05 -20.28 -10.69
C GLN A 282 13.40 -20.58 -10.04
N GLU A 283 14.41 -19.77 -10.31
CA GLU A 283 15.73 -19.86 -9.67
C GLU A 283 15.61 -19.67 -8.15
N ARG A 284 14.94 -18.60 -7.68
CA ARG A 284 14.68 -18.37 -6.25
C ARG A 284 13.94 -19.52 -5.58
N VAL A 285 12.96 -20.12 -6.26
CA VAL A 285 12.24 -21.30 -5.72
C VAL A 285 13.16 -22.53 -5.67
N ARG A 286 13.98 -22.77 -6.70
CA ARG A 286 14.93 -23.90 -6.75
C ARG A 286 16.07 -23.80 -5.73
N GLU A 287 16.48 -22.58 -5.37
CA GLU A 287 17.44 -22.34 -4.29
C GLU A 287 16.92 -22.86 -2.93
N VAL A 288 15.61 -22.79 -2.73
CA VAL A 288 14.95 -23.25 -1.49
C VAL A 288 14.52 -24.72 -1.59
N SER A 289 13.95 -25.13 -2.73
CA SER A 289 13.43 -26.48 -2.94
C SER A 289 13.60 -26.93 -4.39
N LYS A 290 14.43 -27.96 -4.59
CA LYS A 290 14.66 -28.56 -5.92
C LYS A 290 13.45 -29.34 -6.46
N GLU A 291 12.51 -29.71 -5.57
CA GLU A 291 11.32 -30.50 -5.91
C GLU A 291 10.11 -29.62 -6.28
N THR A 292 10.14 -28.33 -5.92
CA THR A 292 9.03 -27.42 -6.16
C THR A 292 9.05 -26.89 -7.59
N SER A 293 8.02 -27.23 -8.35
CA SER A 293 7.79 -26.66 -9.69
C SER A 293 6.93 -25.38 -9.63
N VAL A 294 7.21 -24.39 -10.49
CA VAL A 294 6.40 -23.17 -10.59
C VAL A 294 5.50 -23.25 -11.82
N VAL A 295 4.19 -23.05 -11.62
CA VAL A 295 3.18 -22.94 -12.67
C VAL A 295 2.64 -21.52 -12.70
N ALA A 296 3.09 -20.78 -13.71
CA ALA A 296 2.68 -19.41 -13.95
C ALA A 296 2.78 -19.12 -15.46
N PRO A 297 1.91 -18.25 -16.01
CA PRO A 297 2.01 -17.83 -17.40
C PRO A 297 3.35 -17.18 -17.67
N VAL A 298 3.99 -17.52 -18.80
CA VAL A 298 5.22 -16.84 -19.22
C VAL A 298 4.86 -15.40 -19.60
N PRO A 299 5.56 -14.38 -19.06
CA PRO A 299 5.31 -12.99 -19.41
C PRO A 299 5.28 -12.79 -20.93
N PRO A 300 4.26 -12.10 -21.49
CA PRO A 300 4.19 -11.88 -22.92
C PRO A 300 5.41 -11.10 -23.38
N ALA A 301 5.93 -11.42 -24.57
CA ALA A 301 6.89 -10.55 -25.20
C ALA A 301 6.10 -9.36 -25.74
N VAL A 302 6.13 -8.23 -25.03
CA VAL A 302 5.42 -7.01 -25.45
C VAL A 302 6.42 -6.05 -26.07
N ASN A 303 6.05 -5.41 -27.17
CA ASN A 303 6.77 -4.28 -27.72
C ASN A 303 5.88 -3.03 -27.64
N LYS A 304 6.37 -1.94 -27.03
CA LYS A 304 5.56 -0.79 -26.62
C LYS A 304 4.89 -0.02 -27.77
N ALA A 305 5.31 -0.24 -29.01
CA ALA A 305 4.85 0.50 -30.18
C ALA A 305 4.07 -0.35 -31.19
N GLY A 306 3.53 -1.51 -30.78
CA GLY A 306 2.73 -2.38 -31.67
C GLY A 306 3.54 -3.09 -32.77
N HIS A 307 4.85 -2.86 -32.84
CA HIS A 307 5.74 -3.61 -33.73
C HIS A 307 5.80 -5.09 -33.35
N PHE A 308 6.25 -5.92 -34.29
CA PHE A 308 6.57 -7.32 -34.03
C PHE A 308 7.32 -7.47 -32.71
N SER A 309 6.81 -8.36 -31.88
CA SER A 309 7.40 -8.77 -30.62
C SER A 309 8.49 -9.80 -30.88
N LYS A 310 9.13 -10.28 -29.81
CA LYS A 310 10.04 -11.43 -29.93
C LYS A 310 9.30 -12.73 -30.28
N SER A 311 8.02 -12.84 -29.95
CA SER A 311 7.22 -14.05 -30.21
C SER A 311 6.98 -14.29 -31.69
N ASP A 312 7.14 -13.26 -32.53
CA ASP A 312 6.97 -13.31 -33.98
C ASP A 312 8.24 -13.81 -34.70
N PHE A 313 9.33 -14.03 -33.95
CA PHE A 313 10.60 -14.53 -34.48
C PHE A 313 10.77 -15.99 -34.08
N VAL A 314 11.22 -16.82 -35.02
CA VAL A 314 11.61 -18.20 -34.75
C VAL A 314 13.05 -18.19 -34.29
N ILE A 315 13.32 -18.61 -33.05
CA ILE A 315 14.66 -18.70 -32.49
C ILE A 315 14.99 -20.18 -32.34
N ASP A 316 15.94 -20.68 -33.13
CA ASP A 316 16.47 -22.03 -32.98
C ASP A 316 17.72 -21.96 -32.10
N THR A 317 17.60 -22.42 -30.86
CA THR A 317 18.71 -22.40 -29.92
C THR A 317 19.74 -23.48 -30.18
N ASP A 318 19.39 -24.54 -30.91
CA ASP A 318 20.27 -25.68 -31.19
C ASP A 318 21.09 -25.42 -32.47
N ALA A 319 20.46 -24.87 -33.52
CA ALA A 319 21.14 -24.39 -34.73
C ALA A 319 21.75 -22.98 -34.57
N HIS A 320 21.46 -22.31 -33.45
CA HIS A 320 21.86 -20.93 -33.16
C HIS A 320 21.44 -19.94 -34.26
N THR A 321 20.17 -19.97 -34.65
CA THR A 321 19.61 -19.09 -35.68
C THR A 321 18.41 -18.29 -35.19
N VAL A 322 18.16 -17.15 -35.83
CA VAL A 322 16.96 -16.33 -35.65
C VAL A 322 16.35 -16.05 -37.03
N THR A 323 15.08 -16.40 -37.21
CA THR A 323 14.29 -16.14 -38.42
C THR A 323 13.22 -15.10 -38.14
N CYS A 324 13.14 -14.05 -38.95
CA CYS A 324 12.14 -12.99 -38.81
C CYS A 324 10.83 -13.31 -39.54
N PRO A 325 9.75 -12.54 -39.30
CA PRO A 325 8.47 -12.71 -40.01
C PRO A 325 8.55 -12.57 -41.53
N ALA A 326 9.55 -11.87 -42.06
CA ALA A 326 9.80 -11.76 -43.50
C ALA A 326 10.58 -12.95 -44.08
N GLY A 327 10.89 -13.97 -43.27
CA GLY A 327 11.61 -15.19 -43.71
C GLY A 327 13.12 -15.07 -43.74
N HIS A 328 13.72 -13.96 -43.31
CA HIS A 328 15.17 -13.82 -43.26
C HIS A 328 15.74 -14.48 -42.00
N THR A 329 16.70 -15.39 -42.19
CA THR A 329 17.41 -16.10 -41.13
C THR A 329 18.83 -15.58 -40.98
N ILE A 330 19.28 -15.43 -39.73
CA ILE A 330 20.68 -15.13 -39.39
C ILE A 330 21.19 -16.10 -38.32
N SER A 331 22.45 -16.51 -38.43
CA SER A 331 23.13 -17.29 -37.40
C SER A 331 23.79 -16.37 -36.36
N TYR A 332 23.90 -16.85 -35.14
CA TYR A 332 24.59 -16.15 -34.07
C TYR A 332 25.58 -17.07 -33.35
N VAL A 333 26.60 -16.48 -32.74
CA VAL A 333 27.50 -17.24 -31.85
C VAL A 333 27.03 -17.07 -30.41
N PRO A 334 26.69 -18.16 -29.69
CA PRO A 334 26.28 -18.08 -28.30
C PRO A 334 27.39 -17.46 -27.44
N LYS A 335 27.02 -16.48 -26.61
CA LYS A 335 27.98 -15.92 -25.64
C LYS A 335 28.08 -16.83 -24.43
N LYS A 336 29.30 -17.16 -24.02
CA LYS A 336 29.53 -17.89 -22.76
C LYS A 336 28.95 -17.10 -21.57
N PRO A 337 28.27 -17.76 -20.62
CA PRO A 337 27.87 -17.12 -19.37
C PRO A 337 29.11 -16.58 -18.65
N ARG A 338 29.05 -15.34 -18.16
CA ARG A 338 30.09 -14.80 -17.26
C ARG A 338 29.62 -14.96 -15.82
N PRO A 339 30.51 -15.30 -14.86
CA PRO A 339 30.16 -15.27 -13.45
C PRO A 339 29.57 -13.90 -13.09
N ASN A 340 28.45 -13.88 -12.36
CA ASN A 340 27.75 -12.67 -11.89
C ASN A 340 27.25 -11.69 -12.98
N MET A 341 27.23 -12.09 -14.26
CA MET A 341 26.64 -11.28 -15.33
C MET A 341 25.66 -12.12 -16.14
N LYS A 342 24.36 -11.75 -16.10
CA LYS A 342 23.36 -12.35 -17.00
C LYS A 342 23.81 -12.11 -18.44
N PRO A 343 24.08 -13.16 -19.25
CA PRO A 343 24.53 -12.98 -20.62
C PRO A 343 23.42 -12.29 -21.42
N LYS A 344 23.60 -11.00 -21.69
CA LYS A 344 22.73 -10.24 -22.62
C LYS A 344 23.24 -10.51 -24.02
N GLN A 345 22.78 -11.60 -24.63
CA GLN A 345 23.02 -11.83 -26.04
C GLN A 345 21.98 -11.07 -26.86
N VAL A 346 22.48 -10.16 -27.70
CA VAL A 346 21.67 -9.39 -28.65
C VAL A 346 22.14 -9.77 -30.04
N VAL A 347 21.20 -10.24 -30.85
CA VAL A 347 21.40 -10.62 -32.25
C VAL A 347 20.78 -9.52 -33.10
N PHE A 348 21.54 -8.98 -34.04
CA PHE A 348 21.04 -8.00 -35.01
C PHE A 348 20.71 -8.73 -36.30
N MET A 349 19.54 -8.45 -36.88
CA MET A 349 19.21 -8.91 -38.23
C MET A 349 20.10 -8.20 -39.26
N ASP A 350 20.19 -8.76 -40.46
CA ASP A 350 20.94 -8.17 -41.58
C ASP A 350 20.41 -6.77 -41.92
N GLU A 351 21.30 -5.78 -41.96
CA GLU A 351 20.92 -4.39 -42.15
C GLU A 351 20.39 -4.10 -43.55
N ALA A 352 21.06 -4.56 -44.59
CA ALA A 352 20.64 -4.34 -45.98
C ALA A 352 19.24 -4.94 -46.22
N LYS A 353 19.04 -6.19 -45.80
CA LYS A 353 17.73 -6.86 -45.91
C LYS A 353 16.66 -6.15 -45.09
N CYS A 354 17.00 -5.61 -43.91
CA CYS A 354 16.03 -4.85 -43.12
C CYS A 354 15.65 -3.51 -43.77
N GLN A 355 16.56 -2.82 -44.47
CA GLN A 355 16.25 -1.54 -45.13
C GLN A 355 15.25 -1.72 -46.27
N GLU A 356 15.40 -2.78 -47.05
CA GLU A 356 14.54 -3.09 -48.20
C GLU A 356 13.29 -3.89 -47.84
N CYS A 357 13.12 -4.26 -46.57
CA CYS A 357 12.04 -5.14 -46.12
C CYS A 357 10.64 -4.45 -46.19
N PRO A 358 9.65 -5.04 -46.88
CA PRO A 358 8.29 -4.50 -46.93
C PRO A 358 7.60 -4.41 -45.55
N LEU A 359 8.02 -5.24 -44.60
CA LEU A 359 7.47 -5.29 -43.24
C LEU A 359 8.20 -4.36 -42.25
N ARG A 360 9.15 -3.53 -42.71
CA ARG A 360 10.01 -2.70 -41.85
C ARG A 360 9.22 -1.80 -40.91
N ALA A 361 8.18 -1.12 -41.40
CA ALA A 361 7.34 -0.21 -40.61
C ALA A 361 6.64 -0.93 -39.42
N GLN A 362 6.34 -2.23 -39.58
CA GLN A 362 5.77 -3.07 -38.53
C GLN A 362 6.86 -3.70 -37.64
N CYS A 363 8.14 -3.57 -37.97
CA CYS A 363 9.24 -4.25 -37.27
C CYS A 363 10.11 -3.32 -36.42
N VAL A 364 10.47 -2.13 -36.91
CA VAL A 364 11.37 -1.17 -36.24
C VAL A 364 10.93 0.27 -36.45
N ASN A 365 11.17 1.12 -35.45
CA ASN A 365 11.00 2.58 -35.56
C ASN A 365 12.40 3.23 -35.49
N GLY A 366 13.08 3.34 -36.63
CA GLY A 366 14.44 3.90 -36.69
C GLY A 366 15.27 3.48 -37.90
N LYS A 367 16.52 3.97 -37.94
CA LYS A 367 17.45 3.77 -39.07
C LYS A 367 18.23 2.46 -39.04
N GLY A 368 18.26 1.73 -37.92
CA GLY A 368 19.04 0.49 -37.77
C GLY A 368 18.28 -0.81 -38.09
N PRO A 369 18.97 -1.96 -38.09
CA PRO A 369 18.34 -3.27 -38.19
C PRO A 369 17.55 -3.64 -36.93
N ARG A 370 16.67 -4.63 -37.06
CA ARG A 370 15.97 -5.21 -35.91
C ARG A 370 16.96 -5.95 -35.00
N SER A 371 16.92 -5.66 -33.70
CA SER A 371 17.68 -6.40 -32.69
C SER A 371 16.79 -7.32 -31.85
N ILE A 372 17.19 -8.57 -31.66
CA ILE A 372 16.51 -9.57 -30.83
C ILE A 372 17.41 -10.00 -29.69
N ARG A 373 16.91 -9.91 -28.45
CA ARG A 373 17.64 -10.41 -27.28
C ARG A 373 17.35 -11.90 -27.11
N VAL A 374 18.34 -12.75 -27.35
CA VAL A 374 18.28 -14.19 -27.07
C VAL A 374 18.78 -14.42 -25.65
N ARG A 375 17.99 -15.10 -24.82
CA ARG A 375 18.37 -15.37 -23.43
C ARG A 375 19.09 -16.73 -23.35
N ALA A 376 19.84 -16.97 -22.28
CA ALA A 376 20.46 -18.28 -22.05
C ALA A 376 19.43 -19.39 -21.80
N ASP A 377 18.29 -19.04 -21.21
CA ASP A 377 17.14 -19.90 -20.89
C ASP A 377 16.09 -19.94 -22.02
N GLU A 378 16.42 -19.52 -23.25
CA GLU A 378 15.44 -19.34 -24.32
C GLU A 378 14.65 -20.60 -24.65
N LYS A 379 15.35 -21.74 -24.74
CA LYS A 379 14.75 -23.05 -25.02
C LYS A 379 13.70 -23.42 -23.98
N GLN A 380 14.01 -23.21 -22.70
CA GLN A 380 13.09 -23.48 -21.58
C GLN A 380 11.87 -22.56 -21.63
N VAL A 381 12.06 -21.29 -22.01
CA VAL A 381 10.95 -20.33 -22.18
C VAL A 381 10.04 -20.76 -23.33
N GLN A 382 10.59 -21.23 -24.45
CA GLN A 382 9.82 -21.73 -25.60
C GLN A 382 9.03 -23.00 -25.24
N GLU A 383 9.66 -23.96 -24.55
CA GLU A 383 8.99 -25.18 -24.07
C GLU A 383 7.83 -24.86 -23.12
N LYS A 384 8.02 -23.91 -22.19
CA LYS A 384 6.94 -23.44 -21.30
C LYS A 384 5.79 -22.80 -22.07
N ARG A 385 6.09 -21.97 -23.09
CA ARG A 385 5.06 -21.39 -23.96
C ARG A 385 4.31 -22.44 -24.76
N ALA A 386 4.99 -23.47 -25.26
CA ALA A 386 4.37 -24.58 -25.96
C ALA A 386 3.43 -25.36 -25.03
N LYS A 387 3.88 -25.69 -23.81
CA LYS A 387 3.04 -26.32 -22.78
C LYS A 387 1.83 -25.45 -22.40
N GLN A 388 2.03 -24.14 -22.28
CA GLN A 388 0.95 -23.19 -21.95
C GLN A 388 -0.18 -23.17 -22.99
N ARG A 389 0.08 -23.57 -24.24
CA ARG A 389 -0.94 -23.63 -25.31
C ARG A 389 -1.80 -24.89 -25.26
N THR A 390 -1.46 -25.89 -24.44
CA THR A 390 -2.24 -27.13 -24.39
C THR A 390 -3.50 -26.96 -23.53
N SER A 391 -4.52 -27.76 -23.84
CA SER A 391 -5.77 -27.79 -23.08
C SER A 391 -5.54 -28.22 -21.63
N GLU A 392 -4.65 -29.19 -21.41
CA GLU A 392 -4.33 -29.72 -20.07
C GLU A 392 -3.73 -28.63 -19.18
N TRP A 393 -2.80 -27.82 -19.70
CA TRP A 393 -2.23 -26.71 -18.94
C TRP A 393 -3.30 -25.66 -18.61
N THR A 394 -4.17 -25.35 -19.57
CA THR A 394 -5.23 -24.36 -19.39
C THR A 394 -6.23 -24.81 -18.32
N GLU A 395 -6.63 -26.08 -18.34
CA GLU A 395 -7.53 -26.67 -17.34
C GLU A 395 -6.90 -26.67 -15.95
N HIS A 396 -5.64 -27.11 -15.84
CA HIS A 396 -4.89 -27.10 -14.59
C HIS A 396 -4.71 -25.69 -14.02
N TYR A 397 -4.41 -24.71 -14.87
CA TYR A 397 -4.18 -23.32 -14.45
C TYR A 397 -5.46 -22.62 -13.98
N ARG A 398 -6.66 -23.02 -14.46
CA ARG A 398 -7.94 -22.45 -14.00
C ARG A 398 -8.14 -22.62 -12.49
N GLU A 399 -7.57 -23.68 -11.91
CA GLU A 399 -7.67 -23.95 -10.48
C GLU A 399 -6.98 -22.88 -9.61
N ARG A 400 -6.02 -22.11 -10.17
CA ARG A 400 -5.35 -20.99 -9.48
C ARG A 400 -6.34 -19.97 -8.91
N SER A 401 -7.51 -19.80 -9.54
CA SER A 401 -8.56 -18.87 -9.10
C SER A 401 -9.09 -19.16 -7.68
N ARG A 402 -8.94 -20.38 -7.18
CA ARG A 402 -9.43 -20.78 -5.84
C ARG A 402 -8.81 -19.97 -4.69
N VAL A 403 -7.61 -19.43 -4.87
CA VAL A 403 -6.93 -18.58 -3.87
C VAL A 403 -7.69 -17.28 -3.60
N GLU A 404 -8.46 -16.77 -4.58
CA GLU A 404 -9.14 -15.48 -4.43
C GLU A 404 -10.22 -15.49 -3.35
N HIS A 405 -10.85 -16.65 -3.10
CA HIS A 405 -11.78 -16.78 -1.98
C HIS A 405 -11.10 -16.62 -0.62
N VAL A 406 -9.84 -17.07 -0.50
CA VAL A 406 -9.06 -16.93 0.72
C VAL A 406 -8.62 -15.47 0.87
N ASN A 407 -8.15 -14.83 -0.20
CA ASN A 407 -7.83 -13.41 -0.21
C ASN A 407 -9.02 -12.55 0.23
N GLU A 408 -10.21 -12.81 -0.31
CA GLU A 408 -11.41 -12.07 0.06
C GLU A 408 -11.77 -12.28 1.54
N ASN A 409 -11.65 -13.51 2.04
CA ASN A 409 -11.89 -13.80 3.45
C ASN A 409 -10.90 -13.06 4.35
N MET A 410 -9.61 -13.05 4.00
CA MET A 410 -8.58 -12.30 4.74
C MET A 410 -8.91 -10.80 4.76
N VAL A 411 -9.30 -10.22 3.63
CA VAL A 411 -9.70 -8.80 3.52
C VAL A 411 -10.89 -8.49 4.42
N ARG A 412 -11.93 -9.34 4.44
CA ARG A 412 -13.12 -9.15 5.29
C ARG A 412 -12.80 -9.14 6.79
N HIS A 413 -11.70 -9.75 7.21
CA HIS A 413 -11.28 -9.84 8.61
C HIS A 413 -10.09 -8.92 8.92
N GLY A 414 -9.92 -7.84 8.15
CA GLY A 414 -8.96 -6.77 8.45
C GLY A 414 -7.60 -6.93 7.78
N GLY A 415 -7.40 -7.93 6.90
CA GLY A 415 -6.13 -8.08 6.15
C GLY A 415 -5.85 -6.97 5.12
N ARG A 416 -6.79 -6.04 4.94
CA ARG A 416 -6.62 -4.86 4.07
C ARG A 416 -6.12 -3.62 4.82
N GLU A 417 -6.34 -3.56 6.13
CA GLU A 417 -6.07 -2.38 6.94
C GLU A 417 -5.05 -2.72 8.02
N ALA A 418 -3.80 -2.30 7.79
CA ALA A 418 -2.73 -2.52 8.75
C ALA A 418 -3.02 -1.76 10.05
N ARG A 419 -3.11 -2.51 11.16
CA ARG A 419 -3.34 -1.98 12.51
C ARG A 419 -2.06 -1.46 13.15
N TYR A 420 -0.90 -1.93 12.69
CA TYR A 420 0.40 -1.66 13.28
C TYR A 420 1.34 -1.01 12.27
N PHE A 421 2.32 -0.26 12.79
CA PHE A 421 3.44 0.26 12.01
C PHE A 421 4.61 -0.73 11.97
N GLY A 422 5.28 -0.82 10.82
CA GLY A 422 6.43 -1.69 10.57
C GLY A 422 6.07 -3.08 10.06
N LYS A 423 6.91 -3.61 9.15
CA LYS A 423 6.65 -4.86 8.40
C LYS A 423 6.36 -6.05 9.31
N ARG A 424 7.17 -6.23 10.36
CA ARG A 424 7.06 -7.40 11.26
C ARG A 424 5.75 -7.43 12.05
N LYS A 425 5.21 -6.27 12.43
CA LYS A 425 3.94 -6.17 13.16
C LYS A 425 2.75 -6.37 12.21
N THR A 426 2.83 -5.84 11.00
CA THR A 426 1.86 -6.12 9.93
C THR A 426 1.82 -7.62 9.61
N GLU A 427 2.98 -8.26 9.45
CA GLU A 427 3.08 -9.71 9.25
C GLU A 427 2.48 -10.53 10.41
N PHE A 428 2.64 -10.06 11.66
CA PHE A 428 1.97 -10.67 12.80
C PHE A 428 0.44 -10.60 12.67
N GLN A 429 -0.11 -9.44 12.32
CA GLN A 429 -1.55 -9.28 12.07
C GLN A 429 -2.04 -10.25 10.99
N GLU A 430 -1.36 -10.29 9.85
CA GLU A 430 -1.75 -11.16 8.73
C GLU A 430 -1.71 -12.64 9.12
N ARG A 431 -0.70 -13.07 9.89
CA ARG A 431 -0.64 -14.43 10.43
C ARG A 431 -1.77 -14.74 11.43
N MET A 432 -2.20 -13.77 12.25
CA MET A 432 -3.36 -13.94 13.12
C MET A 432 -4.66 -14.06 12.32
N CYS A 433 -4.83 -13.23 11.28
CA CYS A 433 -5.97 -13.33 10.36
C CYS A 433 -6.00 -14.69 9.66
N ALA A 434 -4.86 -15.15 9.16
CA ALA A 434 -4.70 -16.47 8.54
C ALA A 434 -5.00 -17.62 9.52
N THR A 435 -4.60 -17.48 10.78
CA THR A 435 -4.91 -18.46 11.83
C THR A 435 -6.42 -18.56 12.07
N GLY A 436 -7.11 -17.41 12.18
CA GLY A 436 -8.58 -17.38 12.28
C GLY A 436 -9.27 -18.01 11.07
N HIS A 437 -8.79 -17.72 9.85
CA HIS A 437 -9.25 -18.38 8.63
C HIS A 437 -9.11 -19.90 8.69
N ASN A 438 -7.93 -20.39 9.09
CA ASN A 438 -7.63 -21.82 9.19
C ASN A 438 -8.55 -22.53 10.18
N ILE A 439 -8.80 -21.94 11.36
CA ILE A 439 -9.70 -22.50 12.37
C ILE A 439 -11.12 -22.66 11.79
N ASN A 440 -11.62 -21.63 11.10
CA ASN A 440 -12.94 -21.68 10.46
C ASN A 440 -13.02 -22.75 9.37
N GLU A 441 -11.99 -22.87 8.51
CA GLU A 441 -11.95 -23.89 7.46
C GLU A 441 -11.91 -25.32 8.02
N LEU A 442 -11.16 -25.55 9.09
CA LEU A 442 -11.12 -26.85 9.77
C LEU A 442 -12.48 -27.20 10.37
N ALA A 443 -13.14 -26.26 11.06
CA ALA A 443 -14.47 -26.46 11.63
C ALA A 443 -15.52 -26.75 10.54
N ARG A 444 -15.47 -26.01 9.42
CA ARG A 444 -16.35 -26.23 8.26
C ARG A 444 -16.23 -27.64 7.70
N VAL A 445 -15.00 -28.12 7.50
CA VAL A 445 -14.76 -29.47 6.95
C VAL A 445 -15.16 -30.56 7.96
N ALA A 446 -14.95 -30.35 9.26
CA ALA A 446 -15.42 -31.27 10.29
C ALA A 446 -16.95 -31.43 10.25
N ALA A 447 -17.70 -30.33 10.19
CA ALA A 447 -19.16 -30.35 10.08
C ALA A 447 -19.66 -31.03 8.78
N LEU A 448 -18.96 -30.83 7.65
CA LEU A 448 -19.29 -31.52 6.40
C LEU A 448 -19.07 -33.04 6.49
N ARG A 449 -18.07 -33.48 7.25
CA ARG A 449 -17.81 -34.92 7.47
C ARG A 449 -18.88 -35.56 8.36
N GLU A 450 -19.31 -34.87 9.41
CA GLU A 450 -20.36 -35.34 10.32
C GLU A 450 -21.74 -35.42 9.65
N SER A 451 -22.02 -34.50 8.71
CA SER A 451 -23.27 -34.46 7.95
C SER A 451 -23.31 -35.40 6.74
N SER A 452 -22.19 -36.05 6.38
CA SER A 452 -22.13 -36.99 5.25
C SER A 452 -22.73 -38.35 5.62
N PRO A 453 -23.68 -38.91 4.82
CA PRO A 453 -24.38 -40.17 5.15
C PRO A 453 -23.47 -41.40 5.36
N ARG A 454 -22.22 -41.36 4.88
CA ARG A 454 -21.27 -42.50 4.94
C ARG A 454 -20.87 -42.93 6.35
N GLN A 455 -21.15 -42.15 7.41
CA GLN A 455 -20.89 -42.57 8.79
C GLN A 455 -22.10 -43.16 9.52
N ARG A 456 -23.32 -43.07 8.97
CA ARG A 456 -24.51 -43.68 9.62
C ARG A 456 -24.56 -45.21 9.48
N GLU A 457 -23.78 -45.80 8.57
CA GLU A 457 -23.73 -47.26 8.36
C GLU A 457 -22.73 -48.00 9.26
N LYS A 458 -22.01 -47.31 10.17
CA LYS A 458 -21.11 -47.97 11.14
C LYS A 458 -21.66 -48.08 12.56
N CYS A 459 -22.90 -47.64 12.80
CA CYS A 459 -23.57 -47.76 14.11
C CYS A 459 -25.00 -48.33 14.01
N ALA A 460 -25.32 -49.09 12.96
CA ALA A 460 -26.57 -49.84 12.85
C ALA A 460 -26.33 -51.33 13.08
#